data_AF-A0A7W7QAC8-F1
#
_entry.id   AF-A0A7W7QAC8-F1
#
_cell.length_a   1.000
_cell.length_b   1.000
_cell.length_c   1.000
_cell.angle_alpha   90.00
_cell.angle_beta   90.00
_cell.angle_gamma   90.00
#
_symmetry.space_group_name_H-M   'P 1'
#
loop_
_entity.id
_entity.type
_entity.pdbx_description
1 polymer ?
#
loop_
_entity_poly.entity_id
_entity_poly.type
_entity_poly.pdbx_seq_one_letter_code
_entity_poly.pdbx_strand_id
1 'polypeptide(L)'
;MPRIALAVAGVLFLLYPVVRPWDDETTAAGAHAAMASGAWVASHLFAMVGFILIGLALLGLRDLVGTTAVAVMWAGAGLTLTYYGAEDFGLHAAATTAGTDLLAVAEATRYHPVAVTAFGAGLVALAVGAVLVALKVRQPGAWVFAAGFVLFLPQFFTPAPVRIAHGVLMLAGLVWFAVSLGGERTAQRPVQQAGVA
;
A
#
# COMPACT_ATOMS: atom_id res chain seq x y z
N MET A 1 -17.83 -5.43 -5.51
CA MET A 1 -16.73 -5.67 -4.55
C MET A 1 -15.43 -4.92 -4.88
N PRO A 2 -14.84 -4.93 -6.10
CA PRO A 2 -13.50 -4.35 -6.32
C PRO A 2 -13.43 -2.84 -6.06
N ARG A 3 -14.48 -2.07 -6.38
CA ARG A 3 -14.54 -0.63 -6.09
C ARG A 3 -14.48 -0.31 -4.60
N ILE A 4 -15.18 -1.11 -3.77
CA ILE A 4 -15.20 -0.93 -2.31
C ILE A 4 -13.81 -1.26 -1.76
N ALA A 5 -13.22 -2.37 -2.20
CA ALA A 5 -11.86 -2.75 -1.80
C ALA A 5 -10.82 -1.67 -2.16
N LEU A 6 -10.89 -1.08 -3.36
CA LEU A 6 -10.02 0.04 -3.76
C LEU A 6 -10.22 1.25 -2.84
N ALA A 7 -11.46 1.69 -2.62
CA ALA A 7 -11.75 2.84 -1.79
C ALA A 7 -11.28 2.64 -0.33
N VAL A 8 -11.56 1.47 0.26
CA VAL A 8 -11.10 1.12 1.61
C VAL A 8 -9.58 1.05 1.68
N ALA A 9 -8.92 0.43 0.69
CA ALA A 9 -7.46 0.42 0.62
C ALA A 9 -6.87 1.84 0.58
N GLY A 10 -7.50 2.76 -0.15
CA GLY A 10 -7.08 4.17 -0.19
C GLY A 10 -7.13 4.84 1.17
N VAL A 11 -8.22 4.61 1.93
CA VAL A 11 -8.34 5.10 3.30
C VAL A 11 -7.24 4.52 4.18
N LEU A 12 -7.00 3.21 4.10
CA LEU A 12 -5.99 2.54 4.91
C LEU A 12 -4.56 3.03 4.59
N PHE A 13 -4.23 3.26 3.31
CA PHE A 13 -2.93 3.83 2.94
C PHE A 13 -2.73 5.26 3.41
N LEU A 14 -3.80 6.06 3.58
CA LEU A 14 -3.70 7.36 4.23
C LEU A 14 -3.55 7.21 5.75
N LEU A 15 -4.32 6.31 6.36
CA LEU A 15 -4.29 6.10 7.81
C LEU A 15 -2.93 5.61 8.28
N TYR A 16 -2.20 4.84 7.47
CA TYR A 16 -0.84 4.39 7.81
C TYR A 16 0.07 5.55 8.24
N PRO A 17 0.47 6.50 7.38
CA PRO A 17 1.36 7.59 7.78
C PRO A 17 0.71 8.61 8.73
N VAL A 18 -0.62 8.72 8.77
CA VAL A 18 -1.34 9.64 9.66
C VAL A 18 -1.34 9.14 11.11
N VAL A 19 -1.53 7.84 11.32
CA VAL A 19 -1.59 7.23 12.65
C VAL A 19 -0.22 6.79 13.15
N ARG A 20 0.74 6.58 12.25
CA ARG A 20 2.10 6.17 12.61
C ARG A 20 2.72 7.17 13.60
N PRO A 21 3.26 6.71 14.75
CA PRO A 21 4.03 7.57 15.64
C PRO A 21 5.33 8.00 14.95
N TRP A 22 5.64 9.30 15.01
CA TRP A 22 6.80 9.91 14.33
C TRP A 22 7.88 10.38 15.31
N ASP A 23 7.98 9.74 16.48
CA ASP A 23 9.08 9.96 17.43
C ASP A 23 10.44 9.66 16.79
N ASP A 24 11.51 10.22 17.37
CA ASP A 24 12.87 10.05 16.84
C ASP A 24 13.41 8.64 17.11
N GLU A 25 13.21 7.75 16.12
CA GLU A 25 13.66 6.37 16.11
C GLU A 25 15.18 6.19 16.07
N THR A 26 15.97 7.27 15.94
CA THR A 26 17.43 7.20 16.08
C THR A 26 17.90 7.21 17.53
N THR A 27 16.99 7.56 18.45
CA THR A 27 17.24 7.52 19.90
C THR A 27 16.51 6.33 20.52
N ALA A 28 17.08 5.73 21.57
CA ALA A 28 16.43 4.63 22.27
C ALA A 28 15.05 5.04 22.83
N ALA A 29 14.96 6.24 23.41
CA ALA A 29 13.70 6.76 23.96
C ALA A 29 12.62 6.94 22.89
N GLY A 30 12.95 7.54 21.74
CA GLY A 30 12.00 7.73 20.65
C GLY A 30 11.62 6.43 19.95
N ALA A 31 12.58 5.53 19.73
CA ALA A 31 12.31 4.19 19.20
C ALA A 31 11.32 3.42 20.10
N HIS A 32 11.52 3.44 21.43
CA HIS A 32 10.57 2.84 22.36
C HIS A 32 9.20 3.54 22.34
N ALA A 33 9.16 4.87 22.38
CA ALA A 33 7.91 5.64 22.36
C ALA A 33 7.05 5.31 21.12
N ALA A 34 7.70 5.19 19.96
CA ALA A 34 7.03 4.81 18.72
C ALA A 34 6.65 3.33 18.69
N MET A 35 7.65 2.43 18.72
CA MET A 35 7.47 1.01 18.40
C MET A 35 6.70 0.24 19.48
N ALA A 36 6.74 0.66 20.75
CA ALA A 36 5.95 0.04 21.81
C ALA A 36 4.47 0.49 21.81
N SER A 37 4.09 1.49 21.00
CA SER A 37 2.73 2.00 20.98
C SER A 37 1.77 1.11 20.21
N GLY A 38 0.48 1.09 20.60
CA GLY A 38 -0.56 0.45 19.80
C GLY A 38 -0.80 1.16 18.45
N ALA A 39 -0.41 2.44 18.33
CA ALA A 39 -0.48 3.21 17.09
C ALA A 39 0.50 2.68 16.04
N TRP A 40 1.69 2.23 16.47
CA TRP A 40 2.63 1.50 15.60
C TRP A 40 1.94 0.33 14.92
N VAL A 41 1.34 -0.55 15.73
CA VAL A 41 0.69 -1.77 15.24
C VAL A 41 -0.49 -1.45 14.33
N ALA A 42 -1.37 -0.54 14.75
CA ALA A 42 -2.53 -0.17 13.95
C ALA A 42 -2.11 0.40 12.58
N SER A 43 -1.09 1.27 12.57
CA SER A 43 -0.61 1.93 11.36
C SER A 43 -0.05 0.93 10.34
N HIS A 44 0.79 -0.02 10.76
CA HIS A 44 1.37 -1.03 9.88
C HIS A 44 0.31 -2.01 9.38
N LEU A 45 -0.62 -2.43 10.26
CA LEU A 45 -1.78 -3.22 9.85
C LEU A 45 -2.62 -2.53 8.77
N PHE A 46 -2.82 -1.20 8.84
CA PHE A 46 -3.52 -0.49 7.77
C PHE A 46 -2.80 -0.63 6.43
N ALA A 47 -1.49 -0.46 6.38
CA ALA A 47 -0.72 -0.68 5.15
C ALA A 47 -0.84 -2.14 4.66
N MET A 48 -0.69 -3.11 5.56
CA MET A 48 -0.77 -4.53 5.22
C MET A 48 -2.13 -4.92 4.64
N VAL A 49 -3.21 -4.53 5.31
CA VAL A 49 -4.58 -4.76 4.83
C VAL A 49 -4.82 -4.01 3.53
N GLY A 50 -4.29 -2.79 3.37
CA GLY A 50 -4.30 -2.03 2.13
C GLY A 50 -3.74 -2.84 0.95
N PHE A 51 -2.52 -3.39 1.09
CA PHE A 51 -1.91 -4.23 0.03
C PHE A 51 -2.75 -5.46 -0.30
N ILE A 52 -3.29 -6.15 0.71
CA ILE A 52 -4.16 -7.32 0.51
C ILE A 52 -5.42 -6.93 -0.29
N LEU A 53 -6.06 -5.83 0.09
CA LEU A 53 -7.27 -5.35 -0.59
C LEU A 53 -7.00 -4.94 -2.04
N ILE A 54 -5.83 -4.37 -2.36
CA ILE A 54 -5.44 -4.10 -3.75
C ILE A 54 -5.31 -5.41 -4.53
N GLY A 55 -4.65 -6.42 -3.97
CA GLY A 55 -4.54 -7.73 -4.60
C GLY A 55 -5.92 -8.34 -4.90
N LEU A 56 -6.84 -8.31 -3.95
CA LEU A 56 -8.21 -8.81 -4.12
C LEU A 56 -9.02 -7.97 -5.12
N ALA A 57 -8.88 -6.65 -5.09
CA ALA A 57 -9.54 -5.76 -6.03
C ALA A 57 -9.12 -6.04 -7.48
N LEU A 58 -7.81 -6.18 -7.73
CA LEU A 58 -7.28 -6.46 -9.06
C LEU A 58 -7.63 -7.87 -9.53
N LEU A 59 -7.71 -8.86 -8.63
CA LEU A 59 -8.22 -10.19 -8.97
C LEU A 59 -9.67 -10.10 -9.48
N GLY A 60 -10.51 -9.31 -8.83
CA GLY A 60 -11.88 -9.03 -9.30
C GLY A 60 -11.96 -8.19 -10.57
N LEU A 61 -10.85 -7.60 -11.02
CA LEU A 61 -10.70 -6.82 -12.26
C LEU A 61 -9.83 -7.54 -13.29
N ARG A 62 -9.49 -8.83 -13.09
CA ARG A 62 -8.47 -9.52 -13.89
C ARG A 62 -8.74 -9.46 -15.40
N ASP A 63 -10.01 -9.54 -15.81
CA ASP A 63 -10.37 -9.59 -17.23
C ASP A 63 -10.15 -8.23 -17.90
N LEU A 64 -10.19 -7.14 -17.12
CA LEU A 64 -9.89 -5.78 -17.57
C LEU A 64 -8.38 -5.50 -17.58
N VAL A 65 -7.65 -5.92 -16.53
CA VAL A 65 -6.24 -5.53 -16.32
C VAL A 65 -5.23 -6.58 -16.79
N GLY A 66 -5.69 -7.81 -17.03
CA GLY A 66 -4.86 -8.96 -17.42
C GLY A 66 -4.17 -9.65 -16.25
N THR A 67 -3.98 -10.97 -16.39
CA THR A 67 -3.37 -11.84 -15.37
C THR A 67 -1.97 -11.41 -14.95
N THR A 68 -1.14 -10.92 -15.89
CA THR A 68 0.23 -10.47 -15.59
C THR A 68 0.24 -9.34 -14.58
N ALA A 69 -0.63 -8.33 -14.73
CA ALA A 69 -0.70 -7.20 -13.80
C ALA A 69 -1.11 -7.67 -12.39
N VAL A 70 -2.08 -8.59 -12.30
CA VAL A 70 -2.53 -9.18 -11.04
C VAL A 70 -1.40 -9.97 -10.37
N ALA A 71 -0.73 -10.86 -11.11
CA ALA A 71 0.33 -11.71 -10.59
C ALA A 71 1.54 -10.89 -10.09
N VAL A 72 1.95 -9.87 -10.85
CA VAL A 72 3.05 -8.98 -10.46
C VAL A 72 2.68 -8.18 -9.21
N MET A 73 1.46 -7.67 -9.11
CA MET A 73 0.99 -6.96 -7.91
C MET A 73 0.94 -7.88 -6.69
N TRP A 74 0.46 -9.12 -6.83
CA TRP A 74 0.42 -10.10 -5.75
C TRP A 74 1.82 -10.50 -5.27
N ALA A 75 2.74 -10.77 -6.20
CA ALA A 75 4.13 -11.08 -5.85
C ALA A 75 4.79 -9.89 -5.12
N GLY A 76 4.55 -8.67 -5.62
CA GLY A 76 5.02 -7.45 -4.98
C GLY A 76 4.47 -7.29 -3.56
N ALA A 77 3.16 -7.46 -3.39
CA ALA A 77 2.51 -7.40 -2.08
C ALA A 77 3.06 -8.47 -1.13
N GLY A 78 3.21 -9.71 -1.58
CA GLY A 78 3.75 -10.80 -0.75
C GLY A 78 5.15 -10.49 -0.23
N LEU A 79 6.05 -10.01 -1.10
CA LEU A 79 7.40 -9.62 -0.71
C LEU A 79 7.45 -8.39 0.20
N THR A 80 6.54 -7.43 0.00
CA THR A 80 6.43 -6.25 0.88
C THR A 80 5.86 -6.60 2.25
N LEU A 81 4.86 -7.49 2.31
CA LEU A 81 4.17 -7.86 3.54
C LEU A 81 5.06 -8.63 4.52
N THR A 82 6.03 -9.41 4.05
CA THR A 82 6.99 -10.09 4.94
C THR A 82 7.85 -9.10 5.72
N TYR A 83 8.29 -8.01 5.06
CA TYR A 83 9.02 -6.93 5.71
C TYR A 83 8.14 -6.16 6.70
N TYR A 84 6.92 -5.80 6.27
CA TYR A 84 5.97 -5.11 7.14
C TYR A 84 5.60 -5.94 8.38
N GLY A 85 5.38 -7.25 8.25
CA GLY A 85 5.08 -8.11 9.39
C GLY A 85 6.23 -8.22 10.40
N ALA A 86 7.48 -8.23 9.90
CA ALA A 86 8.66 -8.22 10.76
C ALA A 86 8.82 -6.88 11.50
N GLU A 87 8.64 -5.76 10.80
CA GLU A 87 8.66 -4.44 11.44
C GLU A 87 7.50 -4.25 12.43
N ASP A 88 6.29 -4.62 12.04
CA ASP A 88 5.08 -4.42 12.83
C ASP A 88 5.17 -5.21 14.13
N PHE A 89 5.14 -6.54 14.03
CA PHE A 89 5.03 -7.40 15.20
C PHE A 89 6.38 -7.65 15.87
N GLY A 90 7.46 -7.77 15.08
CA GLY A 90 8.79 -8.06 15.60
C GLY A 90 9.37 -6.90 16.40
N LEU A 91 9.33 -5.68 15.86
CA LEU A 91 9.85 -4.51 16.58
C LEU A 91 8.94 -4.10 17.73
N HIS A 92 7.63 -4.27 17.62
CA HIS A 92 6.73 -4.06 18.74
C HIS A 92 7.02 -5.01 19.92
N ALA A 93 7.22 -6.30 19.63
CA ALA A 93 7.58 -7.29 20.64
C ALA A 93 8.95 -6.97 21.27
N ALA A 94 9.94 -6.56 20.45
CA ALA A 94 11.24 -6.13 20.94
C ALA A 94 11.13 -4.89 21.85
N ALA A 95 10.34 -3.89 21.45
CA ALA A 95 10.18 -2.64 22.19
C ALA A 95 9.47 -2.80 23.54
N THR A 96 8.69 -3.87 23.70
CA THR A 96 7.97 -4.21 24.94
C THR A 96 8.69 -5.22 25.81
N THR A 97 9.81 -5.79 25.34
CA THR A 97 10.60 -6.76 26.08
C THR A 97 11.71 -6.06 26.89
N ALA A 98 11.74 -6.31 28.19
CA ALA A 98 12.73 -5.71 29.08
C ALA A 98 14.15 -6.19 28.75
N GLY A 99 15.10 -5.26 28.72
CA GLY A 99 16.52 -5.56 28.47
C GLY A 99 16.90 -5.79 27.00
N THR A 100 15.95 -5.63 26.07
CA THR A 100 16.24 -5.68 24.63
C THR A 100 16.97 -4.42 24.18
N ASP A 101 18.05 -4.60 23.43
CA ASP A 101 18.67 -3.51 22.65
C ASP A 101 17.81 -3.24 21.40
N LEU A 102 16.81 -2.37 21.56
CA LEU A 102 15.83 -2.11 20.51
C LEU A 102 16.46 -1.51 19.25
N LEU A 103 17.48 -0.65 19.40
CA LEU A 103 18.12 -0.02 18.24
C LEU A 103 18.88 -1.05 17.40
N ALA A 104 19.63 -1.95 18.05
CA ALA A 104 20.32 -3.03 17.36
C ALA A 104 19.33 -3.99 16.65
N VAL A 105 18.21 -4.32 17.31
CA VAL A 105 17.16 -5.18 16.70
C VAL A 105 16.48 -4.49 15.51
N ALA A 106 16.18 -3.19 15.62
CA ALA A 106 15.59 -2.41 14.53
C ALA A 106 16.55 -2.31 13.35
N GLU A 107 17.82 -2.03 13.58
CA GLU A 107 18.85 -1.99 12.54
C GLU A 107 18.97 -3.35 11.84
N ALA A 108 19.12 -4.43 12.61
CA ALA A 108 19.21 -5.78 12.07
C ALA A 108 17.96 -6.17 11.26
N THR A 109 16.76 -5.77 11.70
CA THR A 109 15.51 -6.05 10.98
C THR A 109 15.44 -5.27 9.67
N ARG A 110 15.79 -3.98 9.70
CA ARG A 110 15.62 -3.07 8.56
C ARG A 110 16.65 -3.25 7.46
N TYR A 111 17.89 -3.52 7.85
CA TYR A 111 19.05 -3.51 6.96
C TYR A 111 19.62 -4.91 6.69
N HIS A 112 18.98 -5.97 7.19
CA HIS A 112 19.33 -7.33 6.77
C HIS A 112 19.30 -7.42 5.23
N PRO A 113 20.39 -7.86 4.55
CA PRO A 113 20.49 -7.79 3.10
C PRO A 113 19.34 -8.47 2.35
N VAL A 114 18.89 -9.62 2.86
CA VAL A 114 17.76 -10.35 2.25
C VAL A 114 16.44 -9.61 2.47
N ALA A 115 16.25 -9.00 3.65
CA ALA A 115 15.00 -8.31 3.99
C ALA A 115 14.84 -7.05 3.14
N VAL A 116 15.88 -6.20 3.07
CA VAL A 116 15.86 -4.97 2.27
C VAL A 116 15.74 -5.28 0.77
N THR A 117 16.38 -6.35 0.28
CA THR A 117 16.28 -6.76 -1.11
C THR A 117 14.88 -7.25 -1.45
N ALA A 118 14.29 -8.11 -0.61
CA ALA A 118 12.93 -8.61 -0.80
C ALA A 118 11.92 -7.46 -0.76
N PHE A 119 12.05 -6.55 0.21
CA PHE A 119 11.21 -5.37 0.32
C PHE A 119 11.31 -4.45 -0.90
N GLY A 120 12.52 -4.10 -1.31
CA GLY A 120 12.78 -3.26 -2.48
C GLY A 120 12.26 -3.89 -3.77
N ALA A 121 12.51 -5.19 -3.99
CA ALA A 121 11.97 -5.93 -5.13
C ALA A 121 10.43 -5.97 -5.10
N GLY A 122 9.84 -6.13 -3.92
CA GLY A 122 8.40 -6.06 -3.71
C GLY A 122 7.80 -4.72 -4.14
N LEU A 123 8.39 -3.62 -3.67
CA LEU A 123 7.95 -2.26 -4.03
C LEU A 123 8.11 -1.97 -5.53
N VAL A 124 9.20 -2.43 -6.16
CA VAL A 124 9.39 -2.30 -7.61
C VAL A 124 8.33 -3.11 -8.36
N ALA A 125 8.04 -4.34 -7.93
CA ALA A 125 7.00 -5.16 -8.54
C ALA A 125 5.62 -4.51 -8.40
N LEU A 126 5.28 -3.95 -7.23
CA LEU A 126 4.04 -3.19 -7.04
C LEU A 126 3.94 -2.00 -8.02
N ALA A 127 5.02 -1.23 -8.18
CA ALA A 127 5.06 -0.12 -9.13
C ALA A 127 4.85 -0.58 -10.58
N VAL A 128 5.54 -1.65 -11.01
CA VAL A 128 5.38 -2.24 -12.35
C VAL A 128 3.96 -2.73 -12.55
N GLY A 129 3.39 -3.47 -11.59
CA GLY A 129 2.01 -3.94 -11.64
C GLY A 129 1.01 -2.79 -11.78
N ALA A 130 1.21 -1.69 -11.04
CA ALA A 130 0.34 -0.53 -11.09
C ALA A 130 0.40 0.18 -12.46
N VAL A 131 1.60 0.30 -13.04
CA VAL A 131 1.79 0.85 -14.39
C VAL A 131 1.11 -0.04 -15.44
N LEU A 132 1.21 -1.36 -15.33
CA LEU A 132 0.52 -2.29 -16.22
C LEU A 132 -1.01 -2.11 -16.16
N VAL A 133 -1.57 -1.93 -14.95
CA VAL A 133 -3.00 -1.61 -14.77
C VAL A 133 -3.34 -0.29 -15.48
N ALA A 134 -2.56 0.77 -15.26
CA ALA A 134 -2.81 2.07 -15.89
C ALA A 134 -2.73 2.03 -17.42
N LEU A 135 -1.79 1.26 -17.98
CA LEU A 135 -1.66 1.06 -19.43
C LEU A 135 -2.86 0.35 -20.05
N LYS A 136 -3.50 -0.57 -19.31
CA LYS A 136 -4.70 -1.30 -19.75
C LYS A 136 -5.98 -0.49 -19.59
N VAL A 137 -6.15 0.19 -18.47
CA VAL A 137 -7.36 0.97 -18.16
C VAL A 137 -7.37 2.33 -18.86
N ARG A 138 -6.21 3.00 -18.92
CA ARG A 138 -5.97 4.31 -19.57
C ARG A 138 -6.84 5.48 -19.08
N GLN A 139 -7.47 5.34 -17.92
CA GLN A 139 -8.24 6.42 -17.30
C GLN A 139 -7.36 7.28 -16.38
N PRO A 140 -7.67 8.57 -16.19
CA PRO A 140 -6.93 9.44 -15.27
C PRO A 140 -6.75 8.87 -13.86
N GLY A 141 -7.82 8.29 -13.27
CA GLY A 141 -7.74 7.67 -11.94
C GLY A 141 -6.74 6.50 -11.88
N ALA A 142 -6.62 5.70 -12.94
CA ALA A 142 -5.66 4.60 -13.00
C ALA A 142 -4.22 5.10 -13.07
N TRP A 143 -3.97 6.23 -13.72
CA TRP A 143 -2.65 6.87 -13.74
C TRP A 143 -2.26 7.48 -12.39
N VAL A 144 -3.20 8.09 -11.67
CA VAL A 144 -2.94 8.58 -10.30
C VAL A 144 -2.67 7.42 -9.33
N PHE A 145 -3.42 6.32 -9.46
CA PHE A 145 -3.12 5.06 -8.76
C PHE A 145 -1.69 4.57 -9.05
N ALA A 146 -1.28 4.52 -10.32
CA ALA A 146 0.07 4.12 -10.68
C ALA A 146 1.15 5.06 -10.13
N ALA A 147 0.92 6.38 -10.19
CA ALA A 147 1.83 7.36 -9.60
C ALA A 147 2.02 7.13 -8.09
N GLY A 148 0.96 6.81 -7.35
CA GLY A 148 1.03 6.44 -5.94
C GLY A 148 1.97 5.26 -5.70
N PHE A 149 1.84 4.18 -6.46
CA PHE A 149 2.71 3.00 -6.31
C PHE A 149 4.14 3.23 -6.80
N VAL A 150 4.36 4.02 -7.85
CA VAL A 150 5.71 4.39 -8.32
C VAL A 150 6.44 5.23 -7.27
N LEU A 151 5.75 6.14 -6.60
CA LEU A 151 6.31 7.00 -5.55
C LEU A 151 6.41 6.32 -4.18
N PHE A 152 5.91 5.09 -4.05
CA PHE A 152 5.88 4.35 -2.79
C PHE A 152 7.28 4.01 -2.27
N LEU A 153 8.23 3.71 -3.15
CA LEU A 153 9.63 3.50 -2.74
C LEU A 153 10.32 4.84 -2.38
N PRO A 154 10.30 5.88 -3.24
CA PRO A 154 10.91 7.17 -2.93
C PRO A 154 10.47 7.80 -1.60
N GLN A 155 9.19 7.69 -1.23
CA GLN A 155 8.66 8.34 -0.01
C GLN A 155 9.32 7.82 1.29
N PHE A 156 9.86 6.60 1.30
CA PHE A 156 10.61 6.10 2.47
C PHE A 156 11.88 6.90 2.78
N PHE A 157 12.38 7.71 1.84
CA PHE A 157 13.55 8.57 2.05
C PHE A 157 13.17 10.01 2.40
N THR A 158 11.91 10.24 2.79
CA THR A 158 11.37 11.58 3.03
C THR A 158 10.80 11.72 4.45
N PRO A 159 10.73 12.96 5.00
CA PRO A 159 10.15 13.22 6.32
C PRO A 159 8.63 12.96 6.39
N ALA A 160 8.10 12.90 7.61
CA ALA A 160 6.68 12.58 7.89
C ALA A 160 5.66 13.37 7.03
N PRO A 161 5.77 14.70 6.83
CA PRO A 161 4.81 15.44 6.01
C PRO A 161 4.71 14.94 4.57
N VAL A 162 5.83 14.53 3.97
CA VAL A 162 5.87 14.03 2.59
C VAL A 162 5.24 12.65 2.49
N ARG A 163 5.45 11.80 3.51
CA ARG A 163 4.82 10.48 3.60
C ARG A 163 3.31 10.56 3.80
N ILE A 164 2.84 11.53 4.59
CA ILE A 164 1.40 11.83 4.72
C ILE A 164 0.82 12.31 3.39
N ALA A 165 1.54 13.21 2.68
CA ALA A 165 1.12 13.67 1.36
C ALA A 165 1.06 12.52 0.33
N HIS A 166 1.99 11.57 0.41
CA HIS A 166 1.93 10.34 -0.37
C HIS A 166 0.70 9.48 -0.03
N GLY A 167 0.35 9.35 1.26
CA GLY A 167 -0.90 8.72 1.69
C GLY A 167 -2.15 9.40 1.10
N VAL A 168 -2.15 10.73 1.00
CA VAL A 168 -3.24 11.49 0.34
C VAL A 168 -3.30 11.18 -1.15
N LEU A 169 -2.14 11.09 -1.83
CA LEU A 169 -2.06 10.67 -3.23
C LEU A 169 -2.62 9.26 -3.43
N MET A 170 -2.29 8.32 -2.53
CA MET A 170 -2.82 6.95 -2.55
C MET A 170 -4.35 6.94 -2.42
N LEU A 171 -4.91 7.67 -1.45
CA LEU A 171 -6.35 7.81 -1.28
C LEU A 171 -7.00 8.38 -2.56
N ALA A 172 -6.47 9.48 -3.08
CA ALA A 172 -7.01 10.14 -4.27
C ALA A 172 -6.99 9.22 -5.49
N GLY A 173 -5.86 8.55 -5.75
CA GLY A 173 -5.71 7.63 -6.88
C GLY A 173 -6.66 6.43 -6.77
N LEU A 174 -6.78 5.83 -5.59
CA LEU A 174 -7.61 4.65 -5.38
C LEU A 174 -9.10 4.95 -5.42
N VAL A 175 -9.54 6.04 -4.81
CA VAL A 175 -10.94 6.46 -4.85
C VAL A 175 -11.31 6.92 -6.26
N TRP A 176 -10.47 7.71 -6.93
CA TRP A 176 -10.72 8.13 -8.30
C TRP A 176 -10.82 6.91 -9.23
N PHE A 177 -9.88 5.98 -9.14
CA PHE A 177 -9.94 4.76 -9.93
C PHE A 177 -11.22 3.95 -9.64
N ALA A 178 -11.61 3.80 -8.37
CA ALA A 178 -12.83 3.10 -7.99
C ALA A 178 -14.10 3.72 -8.60
N VAL A 179 -14.22 5.06 -8.61
CA VAL A 179 -15.40 5.74 -9.18
C VAL A 179 -15.40 5.74 -10.70
N SER A 180 -14.23 5.79 -11.36
CA SER A 180 -14.12 5.74 -12.82
C SER A 180 -14.58 4.39 -13.40
N LEU A 181 -14.34 3.29 -12.68
CA LEU A 181 -14.92 1.97 -13.01
C LEU A 181 -16.45 1.94 -12.95
N GLY A 182 -17.06 2.94 -12.27
CA GLY A 182 -18.48 3.25 -12.11
C GLY A 182 -19.16 3.77 -13.37
N GLY A 183 -18.60 4.85 -13.91
CA GLY A 183 -19.23 5.65 -14.96
C GLY A 183 -19.43 4.93 -16.28
N GLU A 184 -18.48 4.06 -16.68
CA GLU A 184 -18.53 3.40 -18.00
C GLU A 184 -19.69 2.38 -18.11
N ARG A 185 -20.03 1.68 -17.03
CA ARG A 185 -21.16 0.73 -17.02
C ARG A 185 -22.52 1.41 -17.13
N THR A 186 -22.64 2.65 -16.66
CA THR A 186 -23.88 3.43 -16.76
C THR A 186 -24.02 4.08 -18.14
N ALA A 187 -22.92 4.53 -18.73
CA ALA A 187 -22.90 5.12 -20.07
C ALA A 187 -23.20 4.10 -21.19
N GLN A 188 -22.91 2.81 -21.00
CA GLN A 188 -23.20 1.75 -21.99
C GLN A 188 -24.64 1.19 -21.93
N ARG A 189 -25.45 1.55 -20.93
CA ARG A 189 -26.83 1.05 -20.76
C ARG A 189 -27.96 1.69 -21.61
N PRO A 190 -27.85 2.85 -22.27
CA PRO A 190 -29.01 3.43 -22.98
C PRO A 190 -29.33 2.84 -24.36
N VAL A 191 -28.42 2.13 -25.03
CA VAL A 191 -28.59 1.79 -26.46
C VAL A 191 -29.20 0.39 -26.70
N GLN A 192 -29.09 -0.52 -25.73
CA GLN A 192 -29.49 -1.92 -25.95
C GLN A 192 -31.00 -2.19 -25.72
N GLN A 193 -31.76 -1.20 -25.23
CA GLN A 193 -33.22 -1.33 -25.01
C GLN A 193 -34.10 -0.66 -26.08
N ALA A 194 -33.52 -0.02 -27.10
CA ALA A 194 -34.28 0.65 -28.16
C ALA A 194 -34.44 -0.20 -29.45
N GLY A 195 -33.98 -1.45 -29.47
CA GLY A 195 -33.90 -2.30 -30.67
C GLY A 195 -34.93 -3.43 -30.77
N VAL A 196 -35.99 -3.42 -29.96
CA VAL A 196 -37.08 -4.40 -30.04
C VAL A 196 -38.42 -3.68 -29.87
N ALA A 197 -38.93 -3.13 -30.95
CA ALA A 197 -40.34 -2.76 -31.13
C ALA A 197 -40.69 -2.89 -32.61
#